data_AF-A0A523RVN7-F1
#
_entry.id   AF-A0A523RVN7-F1
#
_cell.length_a   1.000
_cell.length_b   1.000
_cell.length_c   1.000
_cell.angle_alpha   90.00
_cell.angle_beta   90.00
_cell.angle_gamma   90.00
#
_symmetry.space_group_name_H-M   'P 1'
#
loop_
_entity.id
_entity.type
_entity.pdbx_description
1 polymer ?
#
loop_
_entity_poly.entity_id
_entity_poly.type
_entity_poly.pdbx_seq_one_letter_code
_entity_poly.pdbx_strand_id
1 'polypeptide(L)'
;MLALRGEIKFTHPESIEAMSAIGQFAKDDLFIRGVNAFDRQASLAVFMNGKASMHYGGSWEIKGFRQGGSEEFNENVDVFIFPKLKPEYTPQPCGGAGTAAGVYSEIDPARKQLALDFIEYASRDENVRRLAEVQNEVMTTNVGVPGSEDPLAVKMKKETLPNTKVFLDWIWPPEINKAFQQSIQGVVGGRMTAKEAMEFIQEEFDKLVARGYKFMG
;
A
#
# COMPACT_ATOMS: atom_id res chain seq x y z
N MET A 1 4.08 -9.22 -12.22
CA MET A 1 3.91 -10.67 -12.45
C MET A 1 4.94 -11.24 -13.42
N LEU A 2 5.26 -10.59 -14.55
CA LEU A 2 6.25 -11.07 -15.54
C LEU A 2 7.56 -11.57 -14.90
N ALA A 3 8.12 -10.83 -13.94
CA ALA A 3 9.33 -11.22 -13.23
C ALA A 3 9.16 -12.52 -12.41
N LEU A 4 8.02 -12.69 -11.74
CA LEU A 4 7.72 -13.89 -10.96
C LEU A 4 7.51 -15.14 -11.84
N ARG A 5 7.06 -14.93 -13.08
CA ARG A 5 6.95 -15.99 -14.11
C ARG A 5 8.27 -16.25 -14.83
N GLY A 6 9.32 -15.50 -14.54
CA GLY A 6 10.63 -15.62 -15.19
C GLY A 6 10.67 -15.07 -16.63
N GLU A 7 9.62 -14.38 -17.08
CA GLU A 7 9.55 -13.78 -18.43
C GLU A 7 10.46 -12.55 -18.56
N ILE A 8 10.66 -11.84 -17.46
CA ILE A 8 11.65 -10.76 -17.33
C ILE A 8 12.43 -10.92 -16.02
N LYS A 9 13.51 -10.17 -15.87
CA LYS A 9 14.21 -10.04 -14.59
C LYS A 9 13.75 -8.79 -13.84
N PHE A 10 13.91 -8.78 -12.51
CA PHE A 10 13.80 -7.54 -11.72
C PHE A 10 14.84 -6.50 -12.15
N THR A 11 15.95 -6.91 -12.75
CA THR A 11 16.94 -6.03 -13.39
C THR A 11 16.54 -5.54 -14.79
N HIS A 12 15.29 -5.73 -15.21
CA HIS A 12 14.79 -5.14 -16.46
C HIS A 12 15.00 -3.61 -16.47
N PRO A 13 15.38 -2.99 -17.61
CA PRO A 13 15.70 -1.56 -17.67
C PRO A 13 14.63 -0.64 -17.07
N GLU A 14 13.35 -0.91 -17.33
CA GLU A 14 12.23 -0.13 -16.77
C GLU A 14 12.15 -0.20 -15.24
N SER A 15 12.48 -1.36 -14.65
CA SER A 15 12.50 -1.52 -13.19
C SER A 15 13.65 -0.74 -12.56
N ILE A 16 14.82 -0.74 -13.20
CA ILE A 16 15.98 0.05 -12.77
C ILE A 16 15.66 1.54 -12.91
N GLU A 17 15.01 1.95 -14.00
CA GLU A 17 14.57 3.33 -14.21
C GLU A 17 13.57 3.78 -13.13
N ALA A 18 12.58 2.96 -12.80
CA ALA A 18 11.63 3.25 -11.73
C ALA A 18 12.32 3.41 -10.35
N MET A 19 13.24 2.51 -10.01
CA MET A 19 14.05 2.64 -8.79
C MET A 19 14.96 3.87 -8.84
N SER A 20 15.49 4.23 -10.00
CA SER A 20 16.30 5.43 -10.20
C SER A 20 15.49 6.71 -10.00
N ALA A 21 14.22 6.74 -10.41
CA ALA A 21 13.34 7.88 -10.16
C ALA A 21 13.14 8.12 -8.65
N ILE A 22 12.95 7.06 -7.88
CA ILE A 22 12.87 7.15 -6.41
C ILE A 22 14.18 7.70 -5.82
N GLY A 23 15.32 7.22 -6.30
CA GLY A 23 16.62 7.76 -5.89
C GLY A 23 16.82 9.21 -6.30
N GLN A 24 16.28 9.62 -7.44
CA GLN A 24 16.33 11.02 -7.90
C GLN A 24 15.50 11.93 -7.00
N PHE A 25 14.31 11.50 -6.56
CA PHE A 25 13.51 12.26 -5.59
C PHE A 25 14.27 12.52 -4.28
N ALA A 26 15.09 11.57 -3.82
CA ALA A 26 15.94 11.77 -2.66
C ALA A 26 17.07 12.77 -2.91
N LYS A 27 17.69 12.74 -4.11
CA LYS A 27 18.75 13.69 -4.51
C LYS A 27 18.22 15.11 -4.72
N ASP A 28 16.98 15.24 -5.15
CA ASP A 28 16.30 16.51 -5.38
C ASP A 28 15.67 17.08 -4.10
N ASP A 29 16.00 16.51 -2.93
CA ASP A 29 15.49 16.92 -1.61
C ASP A 29 13.94 16.95 -1.53
N LEU A 30 13.25 16.06 -2.27
CA LEU A 30 11.78 15.98 -2.25
C LEU A 30 11.24 15.25 -1.02
N PHE A 31 12.07 14.44 -0.36
CA PHE A 31 11.71 13.82 0.91
C PHE A 31 12.17 14.67 2.09
N ILE A 32 11.44 14.56 3.21
CA ILE A 32 11.87 15.15 4.48
C ILE A 32 13.27 14.62 4.82
N ARG A 33 14.16 15.50 5.29
CA ARG A 33 15.51 15.12 5.69
C ARG A 33 15.47 13.98 6.71
N GLY A 34 16.22 12.92 6.42
CA GLY A 34 16.25 11.74 7.29
C GLY A 34 14.99 10.86 7.18
N VAL A 35 14.28 10.88 6.04
CA VAL A 35 13.03 10.12 5.79
C VAL A 35 13.06 8.67 6.28
N ASN A 36 14.20 7.97 6.20
CA ASN A 36 14.35 6.59 6.68
C ASN A 36 14.17 6.42 8.21
N ALA A 37 14.19 7.51 8.99
CA ALA A 37 13.95 7.51 10.43
C ALA A 37 12.48 7.79 10.81
N PHE A 38 11.63 8.11 9.84
CA PHE A 38 10.21 8.39 10.07
C PHE A 38 9.40 7.12 9.97
N ASP A 39 8.58 6.86 10.99
CA ASP A 39 7.46 5.94 10.85
C ASP A 39 6.24 6.66 10.25
N ARG A 40 5.17 5.89 10.02
CA ARG A 40 3.91 6.43 9.47
C ARG A 40 3.35 7.57 10.31
N GLN A 41 3.33 7.44 11.64
CA GLN A 41 2.70 8.43 12.52
C GLN A 41 3.50 9.73 12.56
N ALA A 42 4.81 9.64 12.60
CA ALA A 42 5.70 10.78 12.51
C ALA A 42 5.54 11.51 11.16
N SER A 43 5.49 10.76 10.04
CA SER A 43 5.27 11.33 8.70
C SER A 43 3.90 12.04 8.59
N LEU A 44 2.85 11.41 9.10
CA LEU A 44 1.50 11.97 9.14
C LEU A 44 1.47 13.28 9.95
N ALA A 45 2.10 13.31 11.12
CA ALA A 45 2.18 14.49 11.95
C ALA A 45 2.94 15.65 11.28
N VAL A 46 4.01 15.37 10.52
CA VAL A 46 4.73 16.42 9.75
C VAL A 46 3.81 17.04 8.71
N PHE A 47 3.06 16.23 7.97
CA PHE A 47 2.13 16.70 6.95
C PHE A 47 0.99 17.53 7.54
N MET A 48 0.32 17.04 8.61
CA MET A 48 -0.78 17.76 9.25
C MET A 48 -0.36 19.10 9.88
N ASN A 49 0.92 19.24 10.25
CA ASN A 49 1.49 20.49 10.76
C ASN A 49 2.01 21.43 9.66
N GLY A 50 1.70 21.16 8.39
CA GLY A 50 2.11 22.00 7.26
C GLY A 50 3.61 22.01 6.97
N LYS A 51 4.36 21.05 7.54
CA LYS A 51 5.82 20.94 7.35
C LYS A 51 6.20 20.11 6.12
N ALA A 52 5.21 19.50 5.46
CA ALA A 52 5.35 18.86 4.15
C ALA A 52 4.12 19.21 3.30
N SER A 53 4.32 19.48 2.01
CA SER A 53 3.22 19.80 1.09
C SER A 53 2.47 18.55 0.59
N MET A 54 3.09 17.37 0.69
CA MET A 54 2.52 16.10 0.23
C MET A 54 2.82 14.99 1.23
N HIS A 55 1.92 14.02 1.32
CA HIS A 55 2.10 12.78 2.08
C HIS A 55 1.71 11.60 1.19
N TYR A 56 2.61 10.62 1.06
CA TYR A 56 2.30 9.38 0.36
C TYR A 56 1.60 8.41 1.32
N GLY A 57 0.31 8.20 1.09
CA GLY A 57 -0.53 7.35 1.93
C GLY A 57 -1.75 6.83 1.17
N GLY A 58 -2.77 6.45 1.91
CA GLY A 58 -4.00 5.91 1.35
C GLY A 58 -5.24 6.39 2.11
N SER A 59 -6.37 5.78 1.80
CA SER A 59 -7.67 6.11 2.39
C SER A 59 -7.70 5.98 3.92
N TRP A 60 -6.85 5.11 4.48
CA TRP A 60 -6.71 4.90 5.92
C TRP A 60 -6.16 6.11 6.69
N GLU A 61 -5.63 7.14 5.99
CA GLU A 61 -5.17 8.37 6.64
C GLU A 61 -6.30 9.34 6.97
N ILE A 62 -7.46 9.24 6.31
CA ILE A 62 -8.58 10.19 6.45
C ILE A 62 -8.99 10.32 7.93
N LYS A 63 -9.17 9.20 8.64
CA LYS A 63 -9.48 9.21 10.07
C LYS A 63 -8.42 9.94 10.89
N GLY A 64 -7.14 9.72 10.57
CA GLY A 64 -6.01 10.40 11.22
C GLY A 64 -6.05 11.92 11.00
N PHE A 65 -6.33 12.36 9.77
CA PHE A 65 -6.52 13.77 9.43
C PHE A 65 -7.64 14.43 10.27
N ARG A 66 -8.81 13.79 10.32
CA ARG A 66 -9.97 14.34 11.06
C ARG A 66 -9.76 14.37 12.57
N GLN A 67 -8.97 13.45 13.11
CA GLN A 67 -8.71 13.37 14.56
C GLN A 67 -7.52 14.22 15.01
N GLY A 68 -6.50 14.38 14.17
CA GLY A 68 -5.23 15.01 14.55
C GLY A 68 -4.88 16.31 13.84
N GLY A 69 -5.53 16.62 12.72
CA GLY A 69 -5.31 17.88 11.98
C GLY A 69 -6.09 19.05 12.57
N SER A 70 -5.60 20.27 12.36
CA SER A 70 -6.36 21.49 12.65
C SER A 70 -7.57 21.64 11.74
N GLU A 71 -8.49 22.54 12.07
CA GLU A 71 -9.61 22.91 11.19
C GLU A 71 -9.10 23.40 9.82
N GLU A 72 -8.16 24.36 9.83
CA GLU A 72 -7.52 24.88 8.62
C GLU A 72 -6.89 23.76 7.76
N PHE A 73 -6.18 22.80 8.38
CA PHE A 73 -5.64 21.67 7.63
C PHE A 73 -6.75 20.83 6.99
N ASN A 74 -7.80 20.52 7.76
CA ASN A 74 -8.90 19.68 7.30
C ASN A 74 -9.73 20.32 6.18
N GLU A 75 -9.83 21.65 6.16
CA GLU A 75 -10.47 22.42 5.08
C GLU A 75 -9.65 22.43 3.78
N ASN A 76 -8.32 22.27 3.87
CA ASN A 76 -7.40 22.44 2.74
C ASN A 76 -6.73 21.16 2.24
N VAL A 77 -6.79 20.06 3.00
CA VAL A 77 -6.21 18.77 2.58
C VAL A 77 -7.00 18.18 1.40
N ASP A 78 -6.27 17.68 0.40
CA ASP A 78 -6.84 17.00 -0.77
C ASP A 78 -6.02 15.75 -1.14
N VAL A 79 -6.59 14.92 -2.02
CA VAL A 79 -6.00 13.68 -2.54
C VAL A 79 -5.95 13.70 -4.06
N PHE A 80 -4.88 13.14 -4.61
CA PHE A 80 -4.71 12.93 -6.04
C PHE A 80 -3.87 11.66 -6.28
N ILE A 81 -4.00 11.07 -7.48
CA ILE A 81 -3.22 9.89 -7.87
C ILE A 81 -1.78 10.31 -8.14
N PHE A 82 -0.82 9.44 -7.82
CA PHE A 82 0.60 9.68 -8.09
C PHE A 82 0.83 10.23 -9.51
N PRO A 83 1.62 11.31 -9.67
CA PRO A 83 1.78 11.97 -10.96
C PRO A 83 2.29 11.05 -12.06
N LYS A 84 1.84 11.34 -13.28
CA LYS A 84 2.33 10.69 -14.50
C LYS A 84 3.79 11.04 -14.74
N LEU A 85 4.68 10.04 -14.71
CA LEU A 85 6.12 10.25 -14.88
C LEU A 85 6.55 10.41 -16.35
N LYS A 86 5.85 9.78 -17.30
CA LYS A 86 6.10 9.89 -18.74
C LYS A 86 4.80 10.01 -19.54
N PRO A 87 4.78 10.69 -20.69
CA PRO A 87 3.58 10.87 -21.53
C PRO A 87 2.85 9.59 -21.94
N GLU A 88 3.55 8.47 -22.04
CA GLU A 88 3.02 7.16 -22.41
C GLU A 88 2.47 6.37 -21.22
N TYR A 89 2.79 6.75 -19.98
CA TYR A 89 2.36 6.03 -18.78
C TYR A 89 0.96 6.45 -18.32
N THR A 90 0.23 5.53 -17.70
CA THR A 90 -1.06 5.84 -17.07
C THR A 90 -0.89 5.77 -15.55
N PRO A 91 -1.18 6.84 -14.80
CA PRO A 91 -1.19 6.80 -13.35
C PRO A 91 -2.07 5.67 -12.83
N GLN A 92 -1.52 4.91 -11.89
CA GLN A 92 -2.11 3.66 -11.45
C GLN A 92 -2.19 3.62 -9.92
N PRO A 93 -3.34 3.90 -9.30
CA PRO A 93 -3.50 3.72 -7.86
C PRO A 93 -3.48 2.24 -7.50
N CYS A 94 -3.06 1.93 -6.27
CA CYS A 94 -3.12 0.57 -5.71
C CYS A 94 -4.03 0.52 -4.48
N GLY A 95 -4.61 -0.65 -4.23
CA GLY A 95 -5.62 -0.85 -3.19
C GLY A 95 -6.11 -2.30 -3.14
N GLY A 96 -6.93 -2.60 -2.15
CA GLY A 96 -7.49 -3.93 -1.94
C GLY A 96 -8.23 -4.03 -0.60
N ALA A 97 -8.77 -5.20 -0.29
CA ALA A 97 -9.33 -5.51 1.03
C ALA A 97 -8.28 -5.32 2.14
N GLY A 98 -8.61 -4.56 3.19
CA GLY A 98 -7.65 -4.29 4.28
C GLY A 98 -7.44 -5.48 5.21
N THR A 99 -8.52 -6.18 5.60
CA THR A 99 -8.46 -7.32 6.51
C THR A 99 -9.40 -8.42 6.01
N ALA A 100 -8.95 -9.67 6.11
CA ALA A 100 -9.74 -10.84 5.77
C ALA A 100 -9.79 -11.81 6.97
N ALA A 101 -10.95 -12.42 7.17
CA ALA A 101 -11.10 -13.51 8.12
C ALA A 101 -10.89 -14.85 7.40
N GLY A 102 -10.18 -15.77 8.06
CA GLY A 102 -9.98 -17.13 7.58
C GLY A 102 -10.12 -18.12 8.72
N VAL A 103 -10.59 -19.33 8.41
CA VAL A 103 -10.64 -20.44 9.37
C VAL A 103 -9.43 -21.33 9.12
N TYR A 104 -8.67 -21.62 10.18
CA TYR A 104 -7.55 -22.55 10.10
C TYR A 104 -8.03 -23.93 9.64
N SER A 105 -7.38 -24.52 8.65
CA SER A 105 -7.82 -25.78 8.03
C SER A 105 -7.80 -26.97 9.00
N GLU A 106 -6.94 -26.93 10.03
CA GLU A 106 -6.83 -27.97 11.06
C GLU A 106 -7.44 -27.52 12.40
N ILE A 107 -8.39 -26.58 12.37
CA ILE A 107 -9.15 -26.20 13.57
C ILE A 107 -9.78 -27.44 14.22
N ASP A 108 -9.74 -27.49 15.55
CA ASP A 108 -10.49 -28.49 16.33
C ASP A 108 -11.94 -28.56 15.80
N PRO A 109 -12.42 -29.73 15.35
CA PRO A 109 -13.76 -29.89 14.82
C PRO A 109 -14.86 -29.35 15.75
N ALA A 110 -14.66 -29.41 17.07
CA ALA A 110 -15.60 -28.89 18.05
C ALA A 110 -15.73 -27.35 18.02
N ARG A 111 -14.74 -26.64 17.48
CA ARG A 111 -14.70 -25.16 17.37
C ARG A 111 -15.06 -24.65 15.97
N LYS A 112 -15.09 -25.54 14.97
CA LYS A 112 -15.30 -25.16 13.56
C LYS A 112 -16.59 -24.36 13.37
N GLN A 113 -17.70 -24.83 13.95
CA GLN A 113 -18.98 -24.15 13.79
C GLN A 113 -18.94 -22.76 14.44
N LEU A 114 -18.42 -22.63 15.65
CA LEU A 114 -18.29 -21.34 16.33
C LEU A 114 -17.43 -20.33 15.54
N ALA A 115 -16.35 -20.79 14.91
CA ALA A 115 -15.52 -19.93 14.06
C ALA A 115 -16.29 -19.44 12.81
N LEU A 116 -17.09 -20.31 12.19
CA LEU A 116 -17.95 -19.93 11.06
C LEU A 116 -19.07 -18.99 11.49
N ASP A 117 -19.72 -19.25 12.63
CA ASP A 117 -20.76 -18.39 13.19
C ASP A 117 -20.20 -17.00 13.53
N PHE A 118 -18.96 -16.91 14.00
CA PHE A 118 -18.31 -15.63 14.25
C PHE A 118 -18.06 -14.85 12.95
N ILE A 119 -17.59 -15.51 11.89
CA ILE A 119 -17.40 -14.86 10.58
C ILE A 119 -18.74 -14.39 10.02
N GLU A 120 -19.78 -15.24 10.09
CA GLU A 120 -21.14 -14.87 9.68
C GLU A 120 -21.62 -13.64 10.46
N TYR A 121 -21.58 -13.69 11.79
CA TYR A 121 -21.95 -12.58 12.66
C TYR A 121 -21.20 -11.30 12.30
N ALA A 122 -19.86 -11.35 12.23
CA ALA A 122 -19.03 -10.19 11.92
C ALA A 122 -19.32 -9.61 10.53
N SER A 123 -19.73 -10.45 9.57
CA SER A 123 -20.06 -10.06 8.21
C SER A 123 -21.48 -9.53 8.01
N ARG A 124 -22.34 -9.53 9.04
CA ARG A 124 -23.70 -8.96 8.93
C ARG A 124 -23.65 -7.45 8.71
N ASP A 125 -24.62 -6.94 7.97
CA ASP A 125 -24.69 -5.52 7.60
C ASP A 125 -24.59 -4.58 8.81
N GLU A 126 -25.23 -4.90 9.93
CA GLU A 126 -25.18 -4.10 11.15
C GLU A 126 -23.78 -4.03 11.77
N ASN A 127 -23.01 -5.13 11.71
CA ASN A 127 -21.68 -5.21 12.29
C ASN A 127 -20.63 -4.58 11.36
N VAL A 128 -20.76 -4.80 10.05
CA VAL A 128 -19.96 -4.12 9.04
C VAL A 128 -20.20 -2.61 9.09
N ARG A 129 -21.47 -2.17 9.20
CA ARG A 129 -21.81 -0.74 9.36
C ARG A 129 -21.15 -0.15 10.59
N ARG A 130 -21.26 -0.81 11.74
CA ARG A 130 -20.66 -0.35 13.00
C ARG A 130 -19.13 -0.24 12.88
N LEU A 131 -18.48 -1.19 12.24
CA LEU A 131 -17.03 -1.13 12.04
C LEU A 131 -16.64 0.01 11.10
N ALA A 132 -17.36 0.17 9.99
CA ALA A 132 -17.14 1.22 9.00
C ALA A 132 -17.29 2.62 9.61
N GLU A 133 -18.30 2.84 10.47
CA GLU A 133 -18.50 4.09 11.21
C GLU A 133 -17.32 4.40 12.14
N VAL A 134 -16.83 3.40 12.89
CA VAL A 134 -15.71 3.57 13.83
C VAL A 134 -14.39 3.83 13.10
N GLN A 135 -14.17 3.19 11.96
CA GLN A 135 -12.92 3.28 11.20
C GLN A 135 -12.94 4.37 10.12
N ASN A 136 -14.10 4.97 9.87
CA ASN A 136 -14.32 5.88 8.73
C ASN A 136 -13.91 5.22 7.40
N GLU A 137 -14.30 3.96 7.20
CA GLU A 137 -13.90 3.19 6.02
C GLU A 137 -14.45 3.79 4.74
N VAL A 138 -13.58 3.99 3.75
CA VAL A 138 -13.99 4.55 2.44
C VAL A 138 -14.98 3.64 1.73
N MET A 139 -14.79 2.33 1.85
CA MET A 139 -15.63 1.28 1.28
C MET A 139 -15.85 0.18 2.32
N THR A 140 -17.02 -0.44 2.28
CA THR A 140 -17.34 -1.60 3.11
C THR A 140 -17.32 -2.89 2.27
N THR A 141 -17.30 -4.03 2.94
CA THR A 141 -17.35 -5.35 2.27
C THR A 141 -18.74 -5.70 1.73
N ASN A 142 -19.79 -5.03 2.21
CA ASN A 142 -21.18 -5.41 1.93
C ASN A 142 -21.84 -4.35 1.05
N VAL A 143 -22.42 -4.78 -0.08
CA VAL A 143 -23.06 -3.88 -1.07
C VAL A 143 -24.17 -3.02 -0.44
N GLY A 144 -24.88 -3.53 0.57
CA GLY A 144 -25.95 -2.82 1.29
C GLY A 144 -25.47 -1.84 2.37
N VAL A 145 -24.18 -1.80 2.66
CA VAL A 145 -23.62 -0.93 3.70
C VAL A 145 -22.83 0.21 3.05
N PRO A 146 -23.26 1.48 3.20
CA PRO A 146 -22.53 2.60 2.63
C PRO A 146 -21.17 2.77 3.32
N GLY A 147 -20.14 3.10 2.53
CA GLY A 147 -18.86 3.60 3.08
C GLY A 147 -18.94 5.08 3.44
N SER A 148 -17.85 5.62 3.96
CA SER A 148 -17.71 7.01 4.44
C SER A 148 -18.22 8.06 3.44
N GLU A 149 -18.94 9.05 3.98
CA GLU A 149 -19.40 10.25 3.27
C GLU A 149 -18.41 11.42 3.36
N ASP A 150 -17.23 11.21 3.98
CA ASP A 150 -16.18 12.22 4.00
C ASP A 150 -15.84 12.68 2.58
N PRO A 151 -15.71 13.99 2.30
CA PRO A 151 -15.43 14.49 0.97
C PRO A 151 -14.20 13.83 0.30
N LEU A 152 -13.14 13.54 1.07
CA LEU A 152 -11.97 12.83 0.55
C LEU A 152 -12.31 11.39 0.21
N ALA A 153 -13.08 10.70 1.06
CA ALA A 153 -13.52 9.34 0.80
C ALA A 153 -14.37 9.25 -0.47
N VAL A 154 -15.31 10.18 -0.64
CA VAL A 154 -16.16 10.29 -1.84
C VAL A 154 -15.31 10.56 -3.09
N LYS A 155 -14.34 11.46 -3.01
CA LYS A 155 -13.41 11.74 -4.11
C LYS A 155 -12.59 10.50 -4.49
N MET A 156 -11.99 9.82 -3.51
CA MET A 156 -11.22 8.58 -3.74
C MET A 156 -12.08 7.50 -4.38
N LYS A 157 -13.32 7.30 -3.92
CA LYS A 157 -14.26 6.34 -4.53
C LYS A 157 -14.46 6.60 -6.01
N LYS A 158 -14.59 7.87 -6.41
CA LYS A 158 -14.82 8.27 -7.80
C LYS A 158 -13.56 8.20 -8.66
N GLU A 159 -12.43 8.67 -8.13
CA GLU A 159 -11.24 8.92 -8.94
C GLU A 159 -10.22 7.77 -8.92
N THR A 160 -10.10 7.05 -7.80
CA THR A 160 -9.05 6.03 -7.63
C THR A 160 -9.57 4.61 -7.80
N LEU A 161 -10.74 4.28 -7.25
CA LEU A 161 -11.25 2.90 -7.23
C LEU A 161 -11.45 2.28 -8.63
N PRO A 162 -12.06 2.95 -9.62
CA PRO A 162 -12.29 2.35 -10.93
C PRO A 162 -11.01 1.91 -11.64
N ASN A 163 -9.89 2.55 -11.28
CA ASN A 163 -8.59 2.28 -11.87
C ASN A 163 -7.72 1.40 -10.97
N THR A 164 -8.09 1.12 -9.72
CA THR A 164 -7.21 0.47 -8.73
C THR A 164 -6.72 -0.92 -9.14
N LYS A 165 -5.44 -1.20 -8.88
CA LYS A 165 -4.86 -2.55 -8.95
C LYS A 165 -4.53 -3.06 -7.56
N VAL A 166 -4.55 -4.38 -7.39
CA VAL A 166 -4.11 -5.03 -6.15
C VAL A 166 -2.67 -4.66 -5.84
N PHE A 167 -2.34 -4.59 -4.55
CA PHE A 167 -0.98 -4.30 -4.12
C PHE A 167 0.00 -5.36 -4.63
N LEU A 168 1.21 -4.93 -5.04
CA LEU A 168 2.23 -5.85 -5.55
C LEU A 168 2.74 -6.80 -4.47
N ASP A 169 2.75 -6.36 -3.21
CA ASP A 169 3.18 -7.16 -2.07
C ASP A 169 2.21 -8.29 -1.69
N TRP A 170 0.99 -8.27 -2.22
CA TRP A 170 0.05 -9.40 -2.18
C TRP A 170 0.41 -10.52 -3.15
N ILE A 171 1.17 -10.18 -4.20
CA ILE A 171 1.55 -11.10 -5.28
C ILE A 171 2.97 -11.62 -5.04
N TRP A 172 3.84 -10.76 -4.52
CA TRP A 172 5.24 -11.09 -4.27
C TRP A 172 5.39 -12.01 -3.05
N PRO A 173 6.33 -12.96 -3.09
CA PRO A 173 6.68 -13.72 -1.90
C PRO A 173 7.31 -12.78 -0.84
N PRO A 174 7.17 -13.09 0.47
CA PRO A 174 7.59 -12.20 1.56
C PRO A 174 9.06 -11.76 1.49
N GLU A 175 9.96 -12.61 1.01
CA GLU A 175 11.38 -12.28 0.86
C GLU A 175 11.61 -11.19 -0.19
N ILE A 176 10.82 -11.18 -1.27
CA ILE A 176 10.87 -10.13 -2.28
C ILE A 176 10.28 -8.83 -1.74
N ASN A 177 9.21 -8.89 -0.95
CA ASN A 177 8.70 -7.70 -0.24
C ASN A 177 9.78 -7.08 0.63
N LYS A 178 10.47 -7.90 1.42
CA LYS A 178 11.57 -7.46 2.29
C LYS A 178 12.73 -6.89 1.48
N ALA A 179 13.11 -7.54 0.38
CA ALA A 179 14.18 -7.07 -0.49
C ALA A 179 13.85 -5.69 -1.08
N PHE A 180 12.62 -5.47 -1.56
CA PHE A 180 12.19 -4.15 -2.04
C PHE A 180 12.21 -3.08 -0.93
N GLN A 181 11.69 -3.40 0.25
CA GLN A 181 11.70 -2.46 1.38
C GLN A 181 13.12 -2.01 1.75
N GLN A 182 14.07 -2.96 1.80
CA GLN A 182 15.48 -2.68 2.07
C GLN A 182 16.15 -1.88 0.95
N SER A 183 15.93 -2.29 -0.30
CA SER A 183 16.47 -1.62 -1.49
C SER A 183 16.00 -0.18 -1.61
N ILE A 184 14.71 0.09 -1.40
CA ILE A 184 14.15 1.45 -1.45
C ILE A 184 14.83 2.33 -0.39
N GLN A 185 14.95 1.85 0.85
CA GLN A 185 15.64 2.59 1.92
C GLN A 185 17.13 2.80 1.60
N GLY A 186 17.79 1.80 1.01
CA GLY A 186 19.19 1.86 0.58
C GLY A 186 19.41 2.92 -0.50
N VAL A 187 18.54 2.96 -1.51
CA VAL A 187 18.59 3.93 -2.61
C VAL A 187 18.30 5.34 -2.13
N VAL A 188 17.21 5.53 -1.37
CA VAL A 188 16.84 6.83 -0.79
C VAL A 188 17.93 7.34 0.17
N GLY A 189 18.57 6.44 0.91
CA GLY A 189 19.67 6.77 1.82
C GLY A 189 21.04 6.93 1.14
N GLY A 190 21.12 6.80 -0.20
CA GLY A 190 22.38 6.90 -0.95
C GLY A 190 23.38 5.77 -0.70
N ARG A 191 22.95 4.66 -0.10
CA ARG A 191 23.79 3.47 0.20
C ARG A 191 23.83 2.46 -0.94
N MET A 192 22.89 2.56 -1.87
CA MET A 192 22.80 1.72 -3.06
C MET A 192 22.48 2.58 -4.28
N THR A 193 23.03 2.23 -5.43
CA THR A 193 22.51 2.68 -6.72
C THR A 193 21.22 1.92 -7.06
N ALA A 194 20.42 2.46 -7.97
CA ALA A 194 19.22 1.78 -8.46
C ALA A 194 19.54 0.41 -9.10
N LYS A 195 20.69 0.30 -9.79
CA LYS A 195 21.13 -0.96 -10.40
C LYS A 195 21.44 -2.01 -9.34
N GLU A 196 22.27 -1.67 -8.35
CA GLU A 196 22.62 -2.58 -7.24
C GLU A 196 21.38 -3.02 -6.46
N ALA A 197 20.43 -2.10 -6.24
CA ALA A 197 19.16 -2.38 -5.59
C ALA A 197 18.31 -3.41 -6.35
N MET A 198 18.21 -3.28 -7.67
CA MET A 198 17.47 -4.25 -8.49
C MET A 198 18.21 -5.57 -8.67
N GLU A 199 19.55 -5.55 -8.70
CA GLU A 199 20.40 -6.76 -8.69
C GLU A 199 20.21 -7.55 -7.41
N PHE A 200 20.24 -6.89 -6.25
CA PHE A 200 19.96 -7.52 -4.95
C PHE A 200 18.57 -8.20 -4.91
N ILE A 201 17.53 -7.52 -5.40
CA ILE A 201 16.18 -8.09 -5.48
C ILE A 201 16.15 -9.32 -6.40
N GLN A 202 16.84 -9.26 -7.54
CA GLN A 202 16.94 -10.40 -8.45
C GLN A 202 17.68 -11.58 -7.81
N GLU A 203 18.76 -11.34 -7.09
CA GLU A 203 19.51 -12.39 -6.37
C GLU A 203 18.65 -13.08 -5.30
N GLU A 204 17.86 -12.30 -4.53
CA GLU A 204 16.92 -12.88 -3.56
C GLU A 204 15.83 -13.72 -4.26
N PHE A 205 15.37 -13.30 -5.44
CA PHE A 205 14.45 -14.09 -6.24
C PHE A 205 15.07 -15.39 -6.75
N ASP A 206 16.30 -15.32 -7.28
CA ASP A 206 17.01 -16.49 -7.79
C ASP A 206 17.26 -17.51 -6.68
N LYS A 207 17.59 -17.07 -5.45
CA LYS A 207 17.68 -17.93 -4.25
C LYS A 207 16.36 -18.59 -3.88
N LEU A 208 15.22 -17.92 -4.07
CA LEU A 208 13.90 -18.53 -3.86
C LEU A 208 13.62 -19.62 -4.89
N VAL A 209 13.84 -19.31 -6.18
CA VAL A 209 13.62 -20.25 -7.27
C VAL A 209 14.52 -21.49 -7.11
N ALA A 210 15.78 -21.30 -6.74
CA ALA A 210 16.72 -22.39 -6.44
C ALA A 210 16.26 -23.29 -5.27
N ARG A 211 15.50 -22.75 -4.33
CA ARG A 211 14.86 -23.49 -3.22
C ARG A 211 13.51 -24.11 -3.60
N GLY A 212 13.12 -24.04 -4.87
CA GLY A 212 11.91 -24.67 -5.40
C GLY A 212 10.69 -23.77 -5.42
N TYR A 213 10.82 -22.46 -5.16
CA TYR A 213 9.71 -21.53 -5.34
C TYR A 213 9.19 -21.56 -6.78
N LYS A 214 7.87 -21.65 -6.94
CA LYS A 214 7.18 -21.50 -8.22
C LYS A 214 6.01 -20.55 -8.02
N PHE A 215 5.93 -19.52 -8.86
CA PHE A 215 4.77 -18.65 -8.88
C PHE A 215 3.58 -19.41 -9.48
N MET A 216 2.44 -19.39 -8.78
CA MET A 216 1.25 -20.19 -9.10
C MET A 216 0.12 -19.36 -9.74
N GLY A 217 0.39 -18.12 -10.17
CA GLY A 217 -0.61 -17.18 -10.73
C GLY A 217 -0.25 -16.60 -12.08
#